data_AF-A0A3M2WNB3-F1
#
_entry.id   AF-A0A3M2WNB3-F1
#
_cell.length_a   1.000
_cell.length_b   1.000
_cell.length_c   1.000
_cell.angle_alpha   90.00
_cell.angle_beta   90.00
_cell.angle_gamma   90.00
#
_symmetry.space_group_name_H-M   'P 1'
#
loop_
_entity.id
_entity.type
_entity.pdbx_description
1 polymer ?
#
loop_
_entity_poly.entity_id
_entity_poly.type
_entity_poly.pdbx_seq_one_letter_code
_entity_poly.pdbx_strand_id
1 'polypeptide(L)'
;MPYYSPERRAALLKMLLPPLNLSMAEVSRREGVSEMSLSNWRKQLSSEGNAVSENTPMAEKWSAEARFAVVLEAAGLSEIDLGEYCRRKGLYPEQIKAWRHSFITGQKPEKTQQKEDREQSRKDKKRIQELERELRRKDKALAETAALLVLRKKLNDYWGTVDEDS
;
A
#
# COMPACT_ATOMS: atom_id res chain seq x y z
N MET A 1 7.01 -37.77 -2.35
CA MET A 1 6.70 -36.95 -1.15
C MET A 1 6.72 -37.88 0.05
N PRO A 2 7.53 -37.62 1.10
CA PRO A 2 7.50 -38.43 2.31
C PRO A 2 6.10 -38.34 2.94
N TYR A 3 5.50 -39.48 3.24
CA TYR A 3 4.19 -39.53 3.87
C TYR A 3 4.34 -39.28 5.37
N TYR A 4 3.97 -38.09 5.82
CA TYR A 4 3.93 -37.75 7.25
C TYR A 4 2.54 -38.04 7.80
N SER A 5 2.46 -38.77 8.92
CA SER A 5 1.22 -39.01 9.65
C SER A 5 0.58 -37.70 10.12
N PRO A 6 -0.76 -37.62 10.22
CA PRO A 6 -1.44 -36.41 10.67
C PRO A 6 -1.02 -35.98 12.08
N GLU A 7 -0.78 -36.95 12.97
CA GLU A 7 -0.28 -36.71 14.34
C GLU A 7 1.08 -36.02 14.34
N ARG A 8 2.00 -36.46 13.48
CA ARG A 8 3.33 -35.86 13.38
C ARG A 8 3.27 -34.44 12.83
N ARG A 9 2.40 -34.18 11.84
CA ARG A 9 2.19 -32.82 11.32
C ARG A 9 1.64 -31.88 12.40
N ALA A 10 0.67 -32.34 13.19
CA ALA A 10 0.08 -31.55 14.27
C ALA A 10 1.12 -31.21 15.37
N ALA A 11 1.97 -32.17 15.76
CA ALA A 11 3.03 -31.93 16.73
C ALA A 11 4.04 -30.87 16.26
N LEU A 12 4.45 -30.93 14.99
CA LEU A 12 5.37 -29.96 14.38
C LEU A 12 4.76 -28.55 14.30
N LEU A 13 3.47 -28.46 13.94
CA LEU A 13 2.77 -27.18 13.86
C LEU A 13 2.57 -26.58 15.27
N LYS A 14 2.37 -27.40 16.30
CA LYS A 14 2.29 -26.94 17.70
C LYS A 14 3.59 -26.28 18.18
N MET A 15 4.75 -26.71 17.68
CA MET A 15 6.04 -26.08 18.00
C MET A 15 6.18 -24.66 17.42
N LEU A 16 5.50 -24.37 16.31
CA LEU A 16 5.48 -23.05 15.66
C LEU A 16 4.49 -22.07 16.33
N LEU A 17 3.67 -22.56 17.27
CA LEU A 17 2.66 -21.79 17.99
C LEU A 17 3.12 -21.51 19.44
N PRO A 18 2.47 -20.56 20.14
CA PRO A 18 2.69 -20.37 21.57
C PRO A 18 2.42 -21.68 22.35
N PRO A 19 3.22 -22.03 23.37
CA PRO A 19 4.20 -21.18 24.09
C PRO A 19 5.62 -21.17 23.50
N LEU A 20 5.94 -22.03 22.53
CA LEU A 20 7.31 -22.21 22.06
C LEU A 20 7.72 -21.19 20.97
N ASN A 21 6.80 -20.82 20.07
CA ASN A 21 7.02 -19.85 18.99
C ASN A 21 8.31 -20.09 18.18
N LEU A 22 8.67 -21.35 17.93
CA LEU A 22 9.88 -21.68 17.18
C LEU A 22 9.76 -21.24 15.72
N SER A 23 10.89 -20.85 15.12
CA SER A 23 10.92 -20.51 13.69
C SER A 23 10.85 -21.76 12.82
N MET A 24 10.36 -21.62 11.58
CA MET A 24 10.28 -22.75 10.63
C MET A 24 11.66 -23.37 10.37
N ALA A 25 12.71 -22.55 10.36
CA ALA A 25 14.09 -22.99 10.17
C ALA A 25 14.61 -23.81 11.37
N GLU A 26 14.23 -23.47 12.59
CA GLU A 26 14.61 -24.24 13.78
C GLU A 26 13.89 -25.59 13.84
N VAL A 27 12.60 -25.63 13.54
CA VAL A 27 11.84 -26.89 13.48
C VAL A 27 12.37 -27.78 12.37
N SER A 28 12.69 -27.20 11.21
CA SER A 28 13.33 -27.91 10.08
C SER A 28 14.64 -28.58 10.49
N ARG A 29 15.53 -27.84 11.16
CA ARG A 29 16.82 -28.37 11.64
C ARG A 29 16.68 -29.46 12.70
N ARG A 30 15.72 -29.33 13.63
CA ARG A 30 15.54 -30.29 14.72
C ARG A 30 14.91 -31.60 14.26
N GLU A 31 13.88 -31.49 13.41
CA GLU A 31 13.00 -32.61 13.07
C GLU A 31 13.28 -33.20 11.68
N GLY A 32 14.20 -32.58 10.93
CA GLY A 32 14.60 -33.02 9.59
C GLY A 32 13.49 -32.85 8.55
N VAL A 33 12.61 -31.85 8.72
CA VAL A 33 11.47 -31.61 7.83
C VAL A 33 11.73 -30.37 6.98
N SER A 34 11.49 -30.46 5.67
CA SER A 34 11.63 -29.30 4.78
C SER A 34 10.76 -28.13 5.22
N GLU A 35 11.34 -26.93 5.22
CA GLU A 35 10.62 -25.67 5.48
C GLU A 35 9.42 -25.49 4.55
N MET A 36 9.53 -25.97 3.31
CA MET A 36 8.45 -25.93 2.32
C MET A 36 7.24 -26.75 2.77
N SER A 37 7.47 -27.93 3.36
CA SER A 37 6.39 -28.79 3.87
C SER A 37 5.69 -28.15 5.06
N LEU A 38 6.44 -27.57 6.00
CA LEU A 38 5.90 -26.85 7.15
C LEU A 38 5.05 -25.65 6.72
N SER A 39 5.52 -24.89 5.72
CA SER A 39 4.78 -23.75 5.14
C SER A 39 3.48 -24.21 4.49
N ASN A 40 3.51 -25.30 3.70
CA ASN A 40 2.32 -25.86 3.06
C ASN A 40 1.28 -26.35 4.08
N TRP A 41 1.69 -27.03 5.15
CA TRP A 41 0.76 -27.48 6.19
C TRP A 41 0.18 -26.31 6.99
N ARG A 42 0.96 -25.26 7.25
CA ARG A 42 0.47 -24.02 7.87
C ARG A 42 -0.59 -23.32 7.01
N LYS A 43 -0.36 -23.28 5.69
CA LYS A 43 -1.34 -22.75 4.73
C LYS A 43 -2.61 -23.59 4.67
N GLN A 44 -2.48 -24.93 4.69
CA GLN A 44 -3.62 -25.85 4.74
C GLN A 44 -4.47 -25.65 6.01
N LEU A 45 -3.85 -25.49 7.18
CA LEU A 45 -4.57 -25.14 8.41
C LEU A 45 -5.29 -23.78 8.33
N SER A 46 -4.69 -22.82 7.64
CA SER A 46 -5.29 -21.50 7.44
C SER A 46 -6.50 -21.57 6.50
N SER A 47 -6.48 -22.44 5.49
CA SER A 47 -7.60 -22.68 4.59
C SER A 47 -8.71 -23.56 5.18
N GLU A 48 -8.38 -24.46 6.12
CA GLU A 48 -9.33 -25.39 6.74
C GLU A 48 -10.09 -24.79 7.94
N GLY A 49 -9.95 -23.49 8.21
CA GLY A 49 -10.87 -22.75 9.07
C GLY A 49 -10.43 -22.52 10.51
N ASN A 50 -9.15 -22.73 10.84
CA ASN A 50 -8.60 -22.24 12.10
C ASN A 50 -7.54 -21.17 11.78
N ALA A 51 -8.02 -19.95 11.54
CA ALA A 51 -7.20 -18.78 11.27
C ALA A 51 -6.33 -18.45 12.49
N VAL A 52 -5.21 -19.15 12.64
CA VAL A 52 -4.09 -18.65 13.44
C VAL A 52 -3.54 -17.47 12.65
N SER A 53 -4.00 -16.29 13.05
CA SER A 53 -3.68 -15.00 12.49
C SER A 53 -2.21 -14.95 12.08
N GLU A 54 -2.01 -14.76 10.78
CA GLU A 54 -0.76 -14.32 10.21
C GLU A 54 -0.23 -13.14 11.03
N ASN A 55 1.05 -13.18 11.40
CA ASN A 55 1.81 -12.02 11.88
C ASN A 55 2.13 -11.08 10.69
N THR A 56 1.12 -10.79 9.87
CA THR A 56 1.15 -9.86 8.73
C THR A 56 0.21 -8.71 9.12
N PRO A 57 0.63 -7.43 8.95
CA PRO A 57 0.11 -6.32 9.75
C PRO A 57 -1.39 -6.15 9.54
N MET A 58 -2.17 -6.55 10.54
CA MET A 58 -3.62 -6.29 10.59
C MET A 58 -3.95 -4.80 10.54
N ALA A 59 -2.97 -3.89 10.57
CA ALA A 59 -3.13 -2.44 10.55
C ALA A 59 -4.04 -1.93 9.40
N GLU A 60 -4.10 -2.61 8.26
CA GLU A 60 -4.96 -2.23 7.13
C GLU A 60 -6.45 -2.63 7.29
N LYS A 61 -6.78 -3.57 8.18
CA LYS A 61 -8.17 -4.04 8.37
C LYS A 61 -8.95 -3.33 9.47
N TRP A 62 -8.32 -2.41 10.22
CA TRP A 62 -9.03 -1.69 11.29
C TRP A 62 -9.71 -0.44 10.74
N SER A 63 -11.04 -0.35 10.91
CA SER A 63 -11.79 0.88 10.64
C SER A 63 -11.29 2.03 11.53
N ALA A 64 -11.56 3.28 11.16
CA ALA A 64 -11.14 4.44 11.95
C ALA A 64 -11.77 4.42 13.35
N GLU A 65 -13.04 3.99 13.45
CA GLU A 65 -13.79 3.84 14.69
C GLU A 65 -13.19 2.75 15.57
N ALA A 66 -12.80 1.61 14.98
CA ALA A 66 -12.18 0.52 15.72
C ALA A 66 -10.79 0.91 16.25
N ARG A 67 -10.00 1.65 15.47
CA ARG A 67 -8.71 2.22 15.92
C ARG A 67 -8.91 3.20 17.06
N PHE A 68 -9.94 4.04 16.99
CA PHE A 68 -10.25 5.00 18.04
C PHE A 68 -10.66 4.30 19.35
N ALA A 69 -11.54 3.29 19.28
CA ALA A 69 -11.95 2.50 20.44
C ALA A 69 -10.75 1.84 21.14
N VAL A 70 -9.82 1.26 20.35
CA VAL A 70 -8.59 0.68 20.86
C VAL A 70 -7.71 1.72 21.56
N VAL A 71 -7.54 2.90 20.98
CA VAL A 71 -6.76 3.99 21.60
C VAL A 71 -7.41 4.46 22.90
N LEU A 72 -8.75 4.50 22.96
CA LEU A 72 -9.50 4.89 24.15
C LEU A 72 -9.38 3.85 25.27
N GLU A 73 -9.53 2.56 24.95
CA GLU A 73 -9.34 1.45 25.89
C GLU A 73 -7.90 1.41 26.42
N ALA A 74 -6.91 1.61 25.54
CA ALA A 74 -5.51 1.61 25.92
C ALA A 74 -5.06 2.85 26.71
N ALA A 75 -5.84 3.95 26.69
CA ALA A 75 -5.46 5.18 27.38
C ALA A 75 -5.45 5.05 28.92
N GLY A 76 -6.23 4.11 29.47
CA GLY A 76 -6.32 3.86 30.92
C GLY A 76 -5.48 2.69 31.42
N LEU A 77 -4.78 1.98 30.54
CA LEU A 77 -4.00 0.78 30.88
C LEU A 77 -2.58 1.13 31.32
N SER A 78 -2.04 0.38 32.28
CA SER A 78 -0.61 0.44 32.63
C SER A 78 0.25 -0.16 31.51
N GLU A 79 1.57 0.08 31.49
CA GLU A 79 2.45 -0.48 30.45
C GLU A 79 2.42 -2.02 30.39
N ILE A 80 2.24 -2.67 31.55
CA ILE A 80 2.16 -4.13 31.67
C ILE A 80 0.85 -4.61 31.04
N ASP A 81 -0.28 -3.99 31.41
CA ASP A 81 -1.60 -4.34 30.90
C ASP A 81 -1.73 -4.02 29.41
N LEU A 82 -1.08 -2.95 28.94
CA LEU A 82 -1.03 -2.59 27.53
C LEU A 82 -0.29 -3.65 26.72
N GLY A 83 0.78 -4.23 27.27
CA GLY A 83 1.48 -5.36 26.66
C GLY A 83 0.60 -6.60 26.52
N GLU A 84 -0.18 -6.95 27.55
CA GLU A 84 -1.14 -8.06 27.49
C GLU A 84 -2.29 -7.78 26.52
N TYR A 85 -2.85 -6.58 26.57
CA TYR A 85 -3.91 -6.12 25.68
C TYR A 85 -3.48 -6.18 24.21
N CYS A 86 -2.27 -5.68 23.92
CA CYS A 86 -1.63 -5.76 22.61
C CYS A 86 -1.52 -7.20 22.12
N ARG A 87 -1.05 -8.13 22.97
CA ARG A 87 -0.95 -9.56 22.62
C ARG A 87 -2.31 -10.20 22.35
N ARG A 88 -3.34 -9.88 23.14
CA ARG A 88 -4.71 -10.39 22.94
C ARG A 88 -5.35 -9.90 21.64
N LYS A 89 -5.08 -8.64 21.27
CA LYS A 89 -5.66 -8.00 20.08
C LYS A 89 -4.81 -8.16 18.81
N GLY A 90 -3.60 -8.74 18.91
CA GLY A 90 -2.67 -8.85 17.78
C GLY A 90 -2.09 -7.51 17.33
N LEU A 91 -1.93 -6.58 18.27
CA LEU A 91 -1.44 -5.22 18.02
C LEU A 91 -0.10 -4.99 18.70
N TYR A 92 0.66 -4.02 18.21
CA TYR A 92 1.89 -3.56 18.84
C TYR A 92 1.67 -2.24 19.59
N PRO A 93 2.32 -2.03 20.75
CA PRO A 93 2.23 -0.76 21.49
C PRO A 93 2.54 0.47 20.64
N GLU A 94 3.51 0.35 19.73
CA GLU A 94 3.90 1.42 18.82
C GLU A 94 2.81 1.79 17.81
N GLN A 95 1.96 0.84 17.41
CA GLN A 95 0.81 1.12 16.53
C GLN A 95 -0.24 1.96 17.26
N ILE A 96 -0.51 1.66 18.54
CA ILE A 96 -1.46 2.44 19.35
C ILE A 96 -0.94 3.86 19.55
N LYS A 97 0.36 4.02 19.83
CA LYS A 97 1.01 5.35 19.92
C LYS A 97 0.93 6.11 18.60
N ALA A 98 1.22 5.45 17.48
CA ALA A 98 1.11 6.04 16.15
C ALA A 98 -0.33 6.51 15.86
N TRP A 99 -1.34 5.68 16.13
CA TRP A 99 -2.74 6.06 15.96
C TRP A 99 -3.14 7.22 16.85
N ARG A 100 -2.75 7.22 18.13
CA ARG A 100 -2.96 8.35 19.04
C ARG A 100 -2.37 9.64 18.48
N HIS A 101 -1.15 9.58 17.95
CA HIS A 101 -0.50 10.73 17.32
C HIS A 101 -1.23 11.18 16.04
N SER A 102 -1.66 10.25 15.19
CA SER A 102 -2.45 10.55 13.99
C SER A 102 -3.79 11.21 14.33
N PHE A 103 -4.47 10.81 15.42
CA PHE A 103 -5.70 11.46 15.87
C PHE A 103 -5.46 12.89 16.36
N ILE A 104 -4.40 13.12 17.13
CA ILE A 104 -4.04 14.46 17.62
C ILE A 104 -3.64 15.37 16.46
N THR A 105 -2.83 14.87 15.53
CA THR A 105 -2.36 15.64 14.36
C THR A 105 -3.48 15.86 13.35
N GLY A 106 -4.38 14.89 13.17
CA GLY A 106 -5.57 15.03 12.32
C GLY A 106 -6.62 15.99 12.88
N GLN A 107 -6.57 16.28 14.19
CA GLN A 107 -7.38 17.31 14.85
C GLN A 107 -6.75 18.72 14.78
N LYS A 108 -5.69 18.94 14.00
CA LYS A 108 -5.28 20.32 13.66
C LYS A 108 -6.52 21.10 13.22
N PRO A 109 -6.72 22.33 13.75
CA PRO A 109 -8.00 23.01 13.62
C PRO A 109 -8.36 23.13 12.14
N GLU A 110 -9.53 22.61 11.77
CA GLU A 110 -10.06 22.54 10.40
C GLU A 110 -9.87 23.85 9.61
N LYS A 111 -9.87 24.99 10.31
CA LYS A 111 -9.64 26.33 9.76
C LYS A 111 -8.24 26.56 9.18
N THR A 112 -7.16 25.97 9.72
CA THR A 112 -5.80 26.13 9.16
C THR A 112 -5.60 25.21 7.97
N GLN A 113 -6.07 23.97 8.06
CA GLN A 113 -5.95 23.00 6.97
C GLN A 113 -6.79 23.42 5.76
N GLN A 114 -8.02 23.88 5.97
CA GLN A 114 -8.88 24.38 4.89
C GLN A 114 -8.33 25.67 4.23
N LYS A 115 -7.57 26.49 4.96
CA LYS A 115 -6.89 27.67 4.37
C LYS A 115 -5.71 27.24 3.50
N GLU A 116 -4.86 26.35 4.00
CA GLU A 116 -3.73 25.81 3.25
C GLU A 116 -4.19 25.07 1.99
N ASP A 117 -5.22 24.23 2.10
CA ASP A 117 -5.81 23.50 0.96
C ASP A 117 -6.42 24.46 -0.07
N ARG A 118 -7.08 25.54 0.37
CA ARG A 118 -7.61 26.58 -0.53
C ARG A 118 -6.50 27.35 -1.23
N GLU A 119 -5.42 27.69 -0.52
CA GLU A 119 -4.28 28.37 -1.12
C GLU A 119 -3.56 27.48 -2.13
N GLN A 120 -3.37 26.20 -1.80
CA GLN A 120 -2.77 25.23 -2.70
C GLN A 120 -3.65 25.02 -3.95
N SER A 121 -4.95 24.82 -3.77
CA SER A 121 -5.91 24.72 -4.87
C SER A 121 -5.90 25.96 -5.79
N ARG A 122 -5.70 27.16 -5.22
CA ARG A 122 -5.58 28.40 -6.00
C ARG A 122 -4.28 28.45 -6.81
N LYS A 123 -3.16 28.04 -6.24
CA LYS A 123 -1.87 27.95 -6.94
C LYS A 123 -1.93 26.95 -8.08
N ASP A 124 -2.49 25.78 -7.83
CA ASP A 124 -2.61 24.72 -8.82
C ASP A 124 -3.50 25.14 -9.99
N LYS A 125 -4.66 25.77 -9.71
CA LYS A 125 -5.53 26.33 -10.76
C LYS A 125 -4.83 27.38 -11.62
N LYS A 126 -4.04 28.27 -11.01
CA LYS A 126 -3.25 29.26 -11.76
C LYS A 126 -2.23 28.58 -12.66
N ARG A 127 -1.54 27.55 -12.14
CA ARG A 127 -0.55 26.81 -12.91
C ARG A 127 -1.17 26.06 -14.08
N ILE A 128 -2.33 25.42 -13.88
CA ILE A 128 -3.09 24.76 -14.95
C ILE A 128 -3.46 25.76 -16.04
N GLN A 129 -4.02 26.93 -15.69
CA GLN A 129 -4.38 27.95 -16.67
C GLN A 129 -3.18 28.47 -17.46
N GLU A 130 -2.03 28.63 -16.82
CA GLU A 130 -0.79 29.04 -17.48
C GLU A 130 -0.31 27.98 -18.47
N LEU A 131 -0.26 26.71 -18.03
CA LEU A 131 0.09 25.58 -18.88
C LEU A 131 -0.86 25.43 -20.07
N GLU A 132 -2.17 25.59 -19.86
CA GLU A 132 -3.17 25.57 -20.95
C GLU A 132 -2.99 26.71 -21.95
N ARG A 133 -2.56 27.90 -21.52
CA ARG A 133 -2.26 29.01 -22.43
C ARG A 133 -1.01 28.73 -23.24
N GLU A 134 0.05 28.19 -22.62
CA GLU A 134 1.25 27.79 -23.33
C GLU A 134 0.96 26.69 -24.34
N LEU A 135 0.15 25.70 -23.97
CA LEU A 135 -0.28 24.62 -24.85
C LEU A 135 -0.99 25.19 -26.09
N ARG A 136 -2.00 26.05 -25.90
CA ARG A 136 -2.72 26.69 -27.02
C ARG A 136 -1.83 27.51 -27.94
N ARG A 137 -0.82 28.21 -27.39
CA ARG A 137 0.14 28.97 -28.22
C ARG A 137 1.01 28.03 -29.05
N LYS A 138 1.48 26.93 -28.47
CA LYS A 138 2.26 25.90 -29.16
C LYS A 138 1.43 25.19 -30.23
N ASP A 139 0.19 24.82 -29.92
CA ASP A 139 -0.74 24.20 -30.87
C ASP A 139 -1.06 25.13 -32.05
N LYS A 140 -1.23 26.43 -31.80
CA LYS A 140 -1.44 27.42 -32.87
C LYS A 140 -0.21 27.52 -33.78
N ALA A 141 0.99 27.63 -33.20
CA ALA A 141 2.23 27.68 -33.98
C ALA A 141 2.42 26.38 -34.79
N LEU A 142 2.10 25.22 -34.20
CA LEU A 142 2.14 23.92 -34.87
C LEU A 142 1.10 23.83 -36.01
N ALA A 143 -0.11 24.35 -35.81
CA ALA A 143 -1.12 24.40 -36.85
C ALA A 143 -0.71 25.32 -38.02
N GLU A 144 -0.08 26.47 -37.72
CA GLU A 144 0.45 27.38 -38.74
C GLU A 144 1.58 26.71 -39.55
N THR A 145 2.53 26.01 -38.92
CA THR A 145 3.56 25.28 -39.65
C THR A 145 2.99 24.11 -40.46
N ALA A 146 2.02 23.36 -39.92
CA ALA A 146 1.33 22.31 -40.65
C ALA A 146 0.59 22.88 -41.88
N ALA A 147 -0.08 24.03 -41.75
CA ALA A 147 -0.74 24.68 -42.88
C ALA A 147 0.25 25.12 -43.96
N LEU A 148 1.41 25.68 -43.57
CA LEU A 148 2.47 26.04 -44.52
C LEU A 148 3.03 24.82 -45.25
N LEU A 149 3.24 23.69 -44.56
CA LEU A 149 3.69 22.44 -45.17
C LEU A 149 2.66 21.90 -46.17
N VAL A 150 1.37 21.95 -45.82
CA VAL A 150 0.29 21.54 -46.73
C VAL A 150 0.20 22.43 -47.97
N LEU A 151 0.31 23.76 -47.80
CA LEU A 151 0.33 24.70 -48.92
C LEU A 151 1.54 24.48 -49.84
N ARG A 152 2.73 24.27 -49.26
CA ARG A 152 3.95 23.93 -50.01
C ARG A 152 3.77 22.64 -50.80
N LYS A 153 3.19 21.60 -50.20
CA LYS A 153 2.89 20.34 -50.88
C LYS A 153 1.93 20.55 -52.06
N LYS A 154 0.80 21.22 -51.82
CA LYS A 154 -0.18 21.52 -52.88
C LYS A 154 0.45 22.31 -54.02
N LEU A 155 1.28 23.31 -53.71
CA LEU A 155 2.01 24.06 -54.72
C LEU A 155 2.90 23.11 -55.55
N ASN A 156 3.71 22.28 -54.90
CA ASN A 156 4.55 21.29 -55.59
C ASN A 156 3.76 20.33 -56.47
N ASP A 157 2.57 19.90 -56.01
CA ASP A 157 1.66 19.05 -56.78
C ASP A 157 1.09 19.79 -58.02
N TYR A 158 0.74 21.08 -57.90
CA TYR A 158 0.27 21.91 -59.01
C TYR A 158 1.35 22.21 -60.05
N TRP A 159 2.58 22.46 -59.59
CA TRP A 159 3.72 22.68 -60.48
C TRP A 159 4.30 21.38 -61.03
N GLY A 160 3.74 20.23 -60.63
CA GLY A 160 4.10 18.90 -61.12
C GLY A 160 5.56 18.58 -60.88
N THR A 161 5.88 18.04 -59.69
CA THR A 161 7.13 17.28 -59.44
C THR A 161 8.32 17.73 -60.27
N VAL A 162 8.92 18.88 -59.93
CA VAL A 162 10.36 18.97 -60.14
C VAL A 162 10.96 18.11 -59.04
N ASP A 163 11.59 17.01 -59.44
CA ASP A 163 12.26 15.99 -58.64
C ASP A 163 11.45 14.69 -58.40
N GLU A 164 11.15 13.96 -59.47
CA GLU A 164 11.69 12.59 -59.56
C GLU A 164 13.13 12.71 -60.12
N ASP A 165 14.03 11.88 -59.58
CA ASP A 165 15.44 11.68 -59.93
C ASP A 165 16.52 12.58 -59.28
N SER A 166 16.87 12.28 -58.00
CA SER A 166 18.22 11.86 -57.54
C SER A 166 18.37 11.86 -56.01
#